data_AF-A0A7L4CJU1-F1
#
_entry.id   AF-A0A7L4CJU1-F1
#
_cell.length_a   1.000
_cell.length_b   1.000
_cell.length_c   1.000
_cell.angle_alpha   90.00
_cell.angle_beta   90.00
_cell.angle_gamma   90.00
#
_symmetry.space_group_name_H-M   'P 1'
#
loop_
_entity.id
_entity.type
_entity.pdbx_description
1 polymer ?
#
loop_
_entity_poly.entity_id
_entity_poly.type
_entity_poly.pdbx_seq_one_letter_code
_entity_poly.pdbx_strand_id
1 'polypeptide(L)'
;LFQLQEQKVDNVCFYVALDEIPEEFVSDFTVYFLRDTKERVPEPNDLTEANEVLPKVIKFGVLTDETLLMLKNAISQEEQLTEYCNIEMGNEVQMDGQKFLSFTEETTQETEGKYIKLKMPSIKLDGEVTVLATVPKVVEALESCAVTWQKLISTALEEQLKKIPQGNGPLAEIDLWREKSDTLSALTEQTKLPEVQKVLEVLQEAESKHFGDVQIVLSDLR
;
A
#
# COMPACT_ATOMS: atom_id res chain seq x y z
N LEU A 1 42.49 13.78 12.19
CA LEU A 1 41.95 15.15 12.31
C LEU A 1 41.83 15.73 10.91
N PHE A 2 40.68 15.55 10.25
CA PHE A 2 40.37 16.27 9.01
C PHE A 2 39.05 16.99 9.24
N GLN A 3 39.06 18.32 9.12
CA GLN A 3 37.87 19.16 9.21
C GLN A 3 37.15 19.16 7.86
N LEU A 4 35.83 19.01 7.92
CA LEU A 4 34.92 19.17 6.79
C LEU A 4 34.55 20.65 6.66
N GLN A 5 34.73 21.18 5.45
CA GLN A 5 34.24 22.51 5.08
C GLN A 5 32.96 22.31 4.25
N GLU A 6 31.86 22.89 4.72
CA GLU A 6 30.53 22.70 4.15
C GLU A 6 30.28 23.66 2.98
N GLN A 7 29.89 23.11 1.83
CA GLN A 7 29.36 23.87 0.70
C GLN A 7 28.02 23.26 0.29
N LYS A 8 26.95 24.03 0.47
CA LYS A 8 25.57 23.61 0.21
C LYS A 8 25.25 23.75 -1.29
N VAL A 9 25.40 22.64 -1.99
CA VAL A 9 24.69 22.34 -3.24
C VAL A 9 23.53 21.41 -2.84
N ASP A 10 22.37 21.45 -3.49
CA ASP A 10 21.31 20.45 -3.26
C ASP A 10 21.86 19.06 -3.65
N ASN A 11 22.58 18.47 -2.70
CA ASN A 11 23.33 17.25 -2.87
C ASN A 11 22.32 16.12 -2.69
N VAL A 12 22.05 15.40 -3.78
CA VAL A 12 21.51 14.05 -3.68
C VAL A 12 22.58 13.24 -2.95
N CYS A 13 22.39 13.02 -1.66
CA CYS A 13 23.27 12.21 -0.84
C CYS A 13 22.82 10.75 -0.95
N PHE A 14 23.69 9.90 -1.47
CA PHE A 14 23.52 8.45 -1.40
C PHE A 14 24.20 7.95 -0.14
N TYR A 15 23.45 7.25 0.72
CA TYR A 15 24.00 6.52 1.85
C TYR A 15 24.25 5.07 1.45
N VAL A 16 25.40 4.53 1.84
CA VAL A 16 25.77 3.14 1.56
C VAL A 16 26.07 2.47 2.89
N ALA A 17 25.36 1.38 3.15
CA ALA A 17 25.61 0.52 4.29
C ALA A 17 25.96 -0.89 3.78
N LEU A 18 26.70 -1.63 4.59
CA LEU A 18 27.04 -3.04 4.35
C LEU A 18 26.37 -3.87 5.44
N ASP A 19 25.75 -4.97 5.05
CA ASP A 19 25.05 -5.97 5.88
C ASP A 19 23.78 -5.49 6.60
N GLU A 20 23.80 -4.33 7.25
CA GLU A 20 22.69 -3.81 8.05
C GLU A 20 22.26 -2.40 7.62
N ILE A 21 20.95 -2.18 7.50
CA ILE A 21 20.35 -0.87 7.24
C ILE A 21 20.13 -0.18 8.59
N PRO A 22 20.70 1.02 8.83
CA PRO A 22 20.46 1.75 10.08
C PRO A 22 18.96 2.05 10.28
N GLU A 23 18.48 1.98 11.53
CA GLU A 23 17.05 2.14 11.86
C GLU A 23 16.43 3.44 11.28
N GLU A 24 17.22 4.51 11.22
CA GLU A 24 16.80 5.81 10.68
C GLU A 24 16.48 5.80 9.17
N PHE A 25 16.91 4.77 8.42
CA PHE A 25 16.70 4.63 6.98
C PHE A 25 15.77 3.47 6.60
N VAL A 26 15.19 2.74 7.57
CA VAL A 26 14.38 1.54 7.29
C VAL A 26 13.13 1.83 6.47
N SER A 27 12.58 3.05 6.57
CA SER A 27 11.41 3.49 5.79
C SER A 27 11.77 4.23 4.50
N ASP A 28 13.06 4.41 4.22
CA ASP A 28 13.52 5.12 3.03
C ASP A 28 13.60 4.17 1.81
N PHE A 29 13.47 4.76 0.63
CA PHE A 29 13.70 4.05 -0.63
C PHE A 29 15.14 3.54 -0.68
N THR A 30 15.31 2.24 -0.52
CA THR A 30 16.62 1.61 -0.39
C THR A 30 16.86 0.64 -1.53
N VAL A 31 17.97 0.82 -2.25
CA VAL A 31 18.41 -0.14 -3.28
C VAL A 31 19.45 -1.06 -2.67
N TYR A 32 19.25 -2.37 -2.78
CA TYR A 32 20.20 -3.36 -2.30
C TYR A 32 20.89 -4.09 -3.46
N PHE A 33 22.11 -4.54 -3.20
CA PHE A 33 22.88 -5.39 -4.10
C PHE A 33 23.38 -6.60 -3.30
N LEU A 34 23.12 -7.80 -3.79
CA LEU A 34 23.52 -9.06 -3.19
C LEU A 34 24.42 -9.82 -4.17
N ARG A 35 25.57 -10.25 -3.68
CA ARG A 35 26.49 -11.11 -4.43
C ARG A 35 26.47 -12.49 -3.81
N ASP A 36 26.04 -13.47 -4.59
CA ASP A 36 25.93 -14.88 -4.19
C ASP A 36 27.10 -15.73 -4.74
N THR A 37 28.00 -15.11 -5.50
CA THR A 37 29.13 -15.81 -6.14
C THR A 37 30.42 -15.59 -5.37
N LYS A 38 31.19 -16.67 -5.17
CA LYS A 38 32.54 -16.60 -4.57
C LYS A 38 33.58 -15.99 -5.52
N GLU A 39 33.27 -15.92 -6.80
CA GLU A 39 34.13 -15.42 -7.86
C GLU A 39 34.19 -13.89 -7.89
N ARG A 40 35.30 -13.32 -8.38
CA ARG A 40 35.45 -11.87 -8.50
C ARG A 40 34.42 -11.34 -9.50
N VAL A 41 33.65 -10.32 -9.10
CA VAL A 41 32.77 -9.59 -10.01
C VAL A 41 33.62 -8.95 -11.11
N PRO A 42 33.37 -9.23 -12.40
CA PRO A 42 34.07 -8.61 -13.51
C PRO A 42 33.79 -7.09 -13.51
N GLU A 43 34.83 -6.30 -13.73
CA GLU A 43 34.75 -4.86 -13.88
C GLU A 43 34.41 -4.53 -15.34
N PRO A 44 33.20 -4.04 -15.65
CA PRO A 44 32.80 -3.74 -17.02
C PRO A 44 33.53 -2.50 -17.54
N ASN A 45 33.84 -2.46 -18.83
CA ASN A 45 34.53 -1.34 -19.45
C ASN A 45 33.58 -0.17 -19.78
N ASP A 46 32.29 -0.46 -19.96
CA ASP A 46 31.25 0.52 -20.26
C ASP A 46 29.87 0.11 -19.71
N LEU A 47 28.89 1.01 -19.82
CA LEU A 47 27.53 0.81 -19.31
C LEU A 47 26.78 -0.31 -20.06
N THR A 48 27.08 -0.52 -21.34
CA THR A 48 26.46 -1.56 -22.15
C THR A 48 26.91 -2.93 -21.68
N GLU A 49 28.22 -3.11 -21.47
CA GLU A 49 28.79 -4.32 -20.88
C GLU A 49 28.32 -4.51 -19.43
N ALA A 50 28.23 -3.43 -18.64
CA ALA A 50 27.75 -3.49 -17.26
C ALA A 50 26.33 -4.04 -17.15
N ASN A 51 25.42 -3.58 -18.02
CA ASN A 51 24.03 -4.04 -18.05
C ASN A 51 23.89 -5.51 -18.47
N GLU A 52 24.88 -6.05 -19.19
CA GLU A 52 24.89 -7.45 -19.62
C GLU A 52 25.54 -8.39 -18.60
N VAL A 53 26.56 -7.92 -17.89
CA VAL A 53 27.43 -8.78 -17.06
C VAL A 53 27.04 -8.71 -15.58
N LEU A 54 26.74 -7.53 -15.03
CA LEU A 54 26.47 -7.37 -13.61
C LEU A 54 25.21 -8.11 -13.13
N PRO A 55 24.07 -8.10 -13.86
CA PRO A 55 22.88 -8.83 -13.42
C PRO A 55 23.06 -10.35 -13.30
N LYS A 56 24.08 -10.91 -13.97
CA LYS A 56 24.39 -12.36 -13.93
C LYS A 56 25.12 -12.78 -12.65
N VAL A 57 25.73 -11.82 -11.95
CA VAL A 57 26.62 -12.08 -10.80
C VAL A 57 26.24 -11.29 -9.55
N ILE A 58 25.42 -10.25 -9.69
CA ILE A 58 24.86 -9.42 -8.63
C ILE A 58 23.34 -9.40 -8.78
N LYS A 59 22.65 -9.89 -7.74
CA LYS A 59 21.20 -9.70 -7.55
C LYS A 59 20.98 -8.29 -7.00
N PHE A 60 19.90 -7.62 -7.37
CA PHE A 60 19.63 -6.27 -6.88
C PHE A 60 18.15 -6.02 -6.76
N GLY A 61 17.71 -5.22 -5.79
CA GLY A 61 16.30 -4.93 -5.64
C GLY A 61 16.06 -3.66 -4.86
N VAL A 62 14.78 -3.36 -4.66
CA VAL A 62 14.33 -2.18 -3.93
C VAL A 62 13.57 -2.63 -2.69
N LEU A 63 13.90 -1.99 -1.57
CA LEU A 63 13.15 -2.02 -0.33
C LEU A 63 12.40 -0.69 -0.19
N THR A 64 11.11 -0.80 0.08
CA THR A 64 10.20 0.32 0.35
C THR A 64 9.51 0.08 1.69
N ASP A 65 8.70 1.01 2.15
CA ASP A 65 7.84 0.83 3.33
C ASP A 65 6.69 -0.20 3.10
N GLU A 66 6.44 -0.57 1.84
CA GLU A 66 5.48 -1.61 1.47
C GLU A 66 6.07 -3.02 1.61
N THR A 67 5.89 -3.62 2.79
CA THR A 67 6.41 -4.96 3.12
C THR A 67 5.98 -6.08 2.15
N LEU A 68 4.78 -6.00 1.56
CA LEU A 68 4.33 -6.96 0.53
C LEU A 68 5.09 -6.79 -0.79
N LEU A 69 5.37 -5.55 -1.19
CA LEU A 69 6.16 -5.26 -2.38
C LEU A 69 7.63 -5.68 -2.19
N MET A 70 8.19 -5.44 -1.00
CA MET A 70 9.52 -5.94 -0.62
C MET A 70 9.60 -7.47 -0.74
N LEU A 71 8.60 -8.17 -0.19
CA LEU A 71 8.55 -9.63 -0.18
C LEU A 71 8.36 -10.21 -1.57
N LYS A 72 7.49 -9.61 -2.39
CA LYS A 72 7.35 -9.94 -3.81
C LYS A 72 8.67 -9.80 -4.56
N ASN A 73 9.35 -8.67 -4.41
CA ASN A 73 10.63 -8.41 -5.08
C ASN A 73 11.72 -9.41 -4.67
N ALA A 74 11.74 -9.85 -3.41
CA ALA A 74 12.68 -10.85 -2.94
C ALA A 74 12.44 -12.23 -3.58
N ILE A 75 11.18 -12.66 -3.66
CA ILE A 75 10.79 -13.99 -4.17
C ILE A 75 10.87 -14.05 -5.70
N SER A 76 10.46 -13.00 -6.42
CA SER A 76 10.52 -12.96 -7.89
C SER A 76 11.95 -13.04 -8.44
N GLN A 77 12.96 -12.62 -7.68
CA GLN A 77 14.36 -12.73 -8.10
C GLN A 77 14.96 -14.13 -7.92
N GLU A 78 14.33 -14.98 -7.11
CA GLU A 78 14.74 -16.38 -6.95
C GLU A 78 14.27 -17.25 -8.13
N GLU A 79 13.17 -16.88 -8.80
CA GLU A 79 12.62 -17.63 -9.94
C GLU A 79 13.33 -17.36 -11.28
N GLN A 80 13.94 -16.18 -11.49
CA GLN A 80 14.68 -15.87 -12.72
C GLN A 80 15.96 -16.70 -12.91
N LEU A 81 16.38 -17.47 -11.90
CA LEU A 81 17.52 -18.39 -11.97
C LEU A 81 17.16 -19.80 -12.49
N THR A 82 15.91 -20.05 -12.87
CA THR A 82 15.45 -21.42 -13.24
C THR A 82 15.79 -21.89 -14.66
N GLU A 83 16.59 -21.15 -15.45
CA GLU A 83 17.10 -21.70 -16.71
C GLU A 83 18.40 -22.51 -16.58
N TYR A 84 19.02 -22.60 -15.38
CA TYR A 84 20.28 -23.35 -15.19
C TYR A 84 20.32 -24.39 -14.07
N CYS A 85 19.30 -24.51 -13.21
CA CYS A 85 19.22 -25.56 -12.19
C CYS A 85 17.94 -26.40 -12.34
N ASN A 86 17.80 -27.08 -13.48
CA ASN A 86 17.02 -28.31 -13.46
C ASN A 86 17.85 -29.34 -12.68
N ILE A 87 17.23 -29.95 -11.65
CA ILE A 87 17.76 -30.94 -10.70
C ILE A 87 18.12 -30.27 -9.35
N GLU A 88 17.18 -30.35 -8.40
CA GLU A 88 17.31 -30.21 -6.92
C GLU A 88 16.56 -29.08 -6.20
N MET A 89 15.81 -28.21 -6.88
CA MET A 89 14.72 -27.50 -6.20
C MET A 89 13.45 -28.34 -6.35
N GLY A 90 13.01 -28.98 -5.26
CA GLY A 90 11.83 -29.83 -5.27
C GLY A 90 10.62 -29.05 -5.79
N ASN A 91 9.90 -29.63 -6.74
CA ASN A 91 8.75 -29.04 -7.44
C ASN A 91 7.73 -28.38 -6.49
N GLU A 92 7.65 -28.86 -5.25
CA GLU A 92 6.82 -28.33 -4.17
C GLU A 92 7.23 -26.91 -3.73
N VAL A 93 8.52 -26.61 -3.57
CA VAL A 93 9.03 -25.28 -3.19
C VAL A 93 8.80 -24.27 -4.31
N GLN A 94 9.01 -24.69 -5.56
CA GLN A 94 8.71 -23.86 -6.74
C GLN A 94 7.20 -23.60 -6.87
N MET A 95 6.37 -24.64 -6.68
CA MET A 95 4.91 -24.47 -6.71
C MET A 95 4.42 -23.58 -5.57
N ASP A 96 5.01 -23.67 -4.39
CA ASP A 96 4.62 -22.84 -3.25
C ASP A 96 5.11 -21.39 -3.41
N GLY A 97 6.28 -21.17 -4.02
CA GLY A 97 6.74 -19.85 -4.47
C GLY A 97 5.78 -19.23 -5.49
N GLN A 98 5.38 -19.98 -6.51
CA GLN A 98 4.41 -19.51 -7.52
C GLN A 98 3.03 -19.25 -6.93
N LYS A 99 2.53 -20.11 -6.03
CA LYS A 99 1.28 -19.86 -5.29
C LYS A 99 1.39 -18.61 -4.43
N PHE A 100 2.52 -18.43 -3.76
CA PHE A 100 2.76 -17.27 -2.92
C PHE A 100 2.82 -15.99 -3.75
N LEU A 101 3.54 -15.99 -4.88
CA LEU A 101 3.57 -14.87 -5.82
C LEU A 101 2.17 -14.57 -6.37
N SER A 102 1.43 -15.59 -6.83
CA SER A 102 0.04 -15.44 -7.26
C SER A 102 -0.85 -14.86 -6.16
N PHE A 103 -0.70 -15.33 -4.92
CA PHE A 103 -1.44 -14.83 -3.76
C PHE A 103 -1.04 -13.39 -3.41
N THR A 104 0.25 -13.02 -3.51
CA THR A 104 0.68 -11.64 -3.32
C THR A 104 0.21 -10.74 -4.45
N GLU A 105 0.20 -11.19 -5.69
CA GLU A 105 -0.31 -10.42 -6.83
C GLU A 105 -1.81 -10.20 -6.73
N GLU A 106 -2.55 -11.24 -6.34
CA GLU A 106 -3.96 -11.16 -5.99
C GLU A 106 -4.14 -10.18 -4.83
N THR A 107 -3.40 -10.31 -3.72
CA THR A 107 -3.53 -9.41 -2.57
C THR A 107 -3.14 -7.96 -2.91
N THR A 108 -2.11 -7.72 -3.73
CA THR A 108 -1.61 -6.37 -4.07
C THR A 108 -2.53 -5.67 -5.09
N GLN A 109 -2.96 -6.37 -6.14
CA GLN A 109 -3.95 -5.86 -7.11
C GLN A 109 -5.35 -5.74 -6.49
N GLU A 110 -5.71 -6.63 -5.56
CA GLU A 110 -6.93 -6.49 -4.77
C GLU A 110 -6.84 -5.33 -3.78
N THR A 111 -5.68 -5.04 -3.17
CA THR A 111 -5.55 -3.89 -2.28
C THR A 111 -5.74 -2.54 -2.98
N GLU A 112 -5.29 -2.40 -4.22
CA GLU A 112 -5.42 -1.14 -4.97
C GLU A 112 -6.73 -1.02 -5.79
N GLY A 113 -7.38 -2.14 -6.12
CA GLY A 113 -8.60 -2.17 -6.94
C GLY A 113 -9.90 -2.61 -6.24
N LYS A 114 -9.83 -3.31 -5.10
CA LYS A 114 -11.00 -3.97 -4.45
C LYS A 114 -11.51 -3.22 -3.22
N TYR A 115 -10.67 -2.43 -2.54
CA TYR A 115 -11.09 -1.71 -1.34
C TYR A 115 -11.55 -0.29 -1.66
N ILE A 116 -12.83 -0.07 -1.42
CA ILE A 116 -13.49 1.22 -1.55
C ILE A 116 -12.90 2.16 -0.49
N LYS A 117 -12.16 3.20 -0.92
CA LYS A 117 -11.42 4.10 -0.03
C LYS A 117 -12.12 5.45 0.16
N LEU A 118 -12.28 5.87 1.41
CA LEU A 118 -12.79 7.20 1.74
C LEU A 118 -11.75 8.28 1.41
N LYS A 119 -12.14 9.28 0.63
CA LYS A 119 -11.26 10.41 0.28
C LYS A 119 -11.20 11.40 1.43
N MET A 120 -10.03 11.53 2.07
CA MET A 120 -9.84 12.47 3.18
C MET A 120 -9.95 13.94 2.72
N PRO A 121 -10.39 14.85 3.60
CA PRO A 121 -10.47 16.26 3.28
C PRO A 121 -9.07 16.83 3.01
N SER A 122 -8.92 17.66 1.97
CA SER A 122 -7.63 18.28 1.63
C SER A 122 -7.18 19.38 2.60
N ILE A 123 -7.98 19.68 3.63
CA ILE A 123 -7.71 20.71 4.62
C ILE A 123 -7.10 20.10 5.88
N LYS A 124 -6.13 20.80 6.48
CA LYS A 124 -5.53 20.35 7.74
C LYS A 124 -6.52 20.51 8.90
N LEU A 125 -6.63 19.46 9.71
CA LEU A 125 -7.53 19.42 10.86
C LEU A 125 -6.77 19.61 12.18
N ASP A 126 -5.73 20.45 12.22
CA ASP A 126 -4.86 20.57 13.40
C ASP A 126 -5.50 21.37 14.56
N GLY A 127 -6.61 22.07 14.30
CA GLY A 127 -7.32 22.91 15.28
C GLY A 127 -8.29 22.17 16.20
N GLU A 128 -8.78 22.86 17.23
CA GLU A 128 -9.89 22.39 18.07
C GLU A 128 -11.21 22.37 17.30
N VAL A 129 -12.07 21.39 17.61
CA VAL A 129 -13.36 21.18 16.92
C VAL A 129 -14.23 22.42 16.92
N THR A 130 -14.36 23.08 18.08
CA THR A 130 -15.15 24.31 18.26
C THR A 130 -14.64 25.46 17.41
N VAL A 131 -13.32 25.60 17.27
CA VAL A 131 -12.71 26.65 16.43
C VAL A 131 -12.95 26.35 14.96
N LEU A 132 -12.71 25.11 14.52
CA LEU A 132 -12.89 24.69 13.14
C LEU A 132 -14.35 24.83 12.68
N ALA A 133 -15.31 24.52 13.55
CA ALA A 133 -16.75 24.67 13.30
C ALA A 133 -17.18 26.12 13.04
N THR A 134 -16.46 27.11 13.58
CA THR A 134 -16.78 28.53 13.34
C THR A 134 -16.23 29.08 12.02
N VAL A 135 -15.37 28.33 11.31
CA VAL A 135 -14.71 28.79 10.08
C VAL A 135 -15.52 28.33 8.86
N PRO A 136 -16.27 29.20 8.15
CA PRO A 136 -17.21 28.77 7.11
C PRO A 136 -16.55 27.99 5.97
N LYS A 137 -15.34 28.40 5.57
CA LYS A 137 -14.58 27.73 4.50
C LYS A 137 -14.15 26.31 4.88
N VAL A 138 -13.87 26.08 6.16
CA VAL A 138 -13.51 24.74 6.67
C VAL A 138 -14.75 23.87 6.67
N VAL A 139 -15.86 24.37 7.23
CA VAL A 139 -17.14 23.65 7.25
C VAL A 139 -17.59 23.28 5.83
N GLU A 140 -17.58 24.22 4.88
CA GLU A 140 -17.96 23.95 3.47
C GLU A 140 -17.11 22.84 2.82
N ALA A 141 -15.79 22.83 3.08
CA ALA A 141 -14.91 21.78 2.58
C ALA A 141 -15.22 20.41 3.22
N LEU A 142 -15.54 20.40 4.52
CA LEU A 142 -15.94 19.18 5.23
C LEU A 142 -17.30 18.67 4.79
N GLU A 143 -18.26 19.56 4.51
CA GLU A 143 -19.56 19.20 3.95
C GLU A 143 -19.42 18.55 2.57
N SER A 144 -18.57 19.12 1.71
CA SER A 144 -18.25 18.53 0.40
C SER A 144 -17.61 17.15 0.54
N CYS A 145 -16.73 16.98 1.52
CA CYS A 145 -16.11 15.69 1.84
C CYS A 145 -17.17 14.68 2.31
N ALA A 146 -18.05 15.06 3.24
CA ALA A 146 -19.13 14.22 3.75
C ALA A 146 -20.11 13.78 2.66
N VAL A 147 -20.50 14.67 1.73
CA VAL A 147 -21.34 14.31 0.57
C VAL A 147 -20.63 13.29 -0.33
N THR A 148 -19.32 13.44 -0.50
CA THR A 148 -18.52 12.49 -1.28
C THR A 148 -18.47 11.12 -0.62
N TRP A 149 -18.26 11.07 0.71
CA TRP A 149 -18.32 9.83 1.48
C TRP A 149 -19.71 9.19 1.40
N GLN A 150 -20.76 9.99 1.55
CA GLN A 150 -22.13 9.51 1.49
C GLN A 150 -22.41 8.80 0.18
N LYS A 151 -22.14 9.47 -0.95
CA LYS A 151 -22.34 8.90 -2.28
C LYS A 151 -21.54 7.61 -2.47
N LEU A 152 -20.29 7.60 -2.03
CA LEU A 152 -19.40 6.44 -2.16
C LEU A 152 -19.91 5.25 -1.34
N ILE A 153 -20.31 5.46 -0.08
CA ILE A 153 -20.84 4.39 0.78
C ILE A 153 -22.15 3.85 0.23
N SER A 154 -23.09 4.71 -0.20
CA SER A 154 -24.35 4.26 -0.80
C SER A 154 -24.11 3.44 -2.07
N THR A 155 -23.21 3.90 -2.95
CA THR A 155 -22.86 3.16 -4.18
C THR A 155 -22.24 1.81 -3.85
N ALA A 156 -21.32 1.78 -2.90
CA ALA A 156 -20.68 0.56 -2.41
C ALA A 156 -21.70 -0.47 -1.90
N LEU A 157 -22.61 -0.04 -1.02
CA LEU A 157 -23.66 -0.89 -0.47
C LEU A 157 -24.56 -1.46 -1.57
N GLU A 158 -25.00 -0.62 -2.51
CA GLU A 158 -25.81 -1.07 -3.64
C GLU A 158 -25.09 -2.09 -4.54
N GLU A 159 -23.80 -1.88 -4.80
CA GLU A 159 -22.97 -2.80 -5.58
C GLU A 159 -22.82 -4.15 -4.87
N GLN A 160 -22.50 -4.15 -3.57
CA GLN A 160 -22.40 -5.38 -2.78
C GLN A 160 -23.74 -6.13 -2.70
N LEU A 161 -24.87 -5.42 -2.63
CA LEU A 161 -26.20 -6.03 -2.66
C LEU A 161 -26.52 -6.72 -3.99
N LYS A 162 -26.06 -6.16 -5.11
CA LYS A 162 -26.29 -6.70 -6.46
C LYS A 162 -25.41 -7.91 -6.80
N LYS A 163 -24.30 -8.14 -6.07
CA LYS A 163 -23.39 -9.27 -6.34
C LYS A 163 -24.06 -10.62 -6.12
N ILE A 164 -23.81 -11.52 -7.07
CA ILE A 164 -24.25 -12.92 -7.07
C ILE A 164 -23.05 -13.87 -6.99
N PRO A 165 -23.23 -15.11 -6.49
CA PRO A 165 -22.15 -16.09 -6.40
C PRO A 165 -21.54 -16.37 -7.77
N GLN A 166 -20.20 -16.45 -7.82
CA GLN A 166 -19.48 -16.86 -9.02
C GLN A 166 -19.34 -18.38 -9.03
N GLY A 167 -20.30 -19.06 -9.66
CA GLY A 167 -20.33 -20.52 -9.76
C GLY A 167 -21.53 -21.15 -9.08
N ASN A 168 -21.56 -22.48 -9.05
CA ASN A 168 -22.69 -23.26 -8.53
C ASN A 168 -22.30 -23.94 -7.21
N GLY A 169 -23.24 -23.95 -6.27
CA GLY A 169 -23.13 -24.70 -5.02
C GLY A 169 -22.58 -23.90 -3.85
N PRO A 170 -22.49 -24.53 -2.67
CA PRO A 170 -22.30 -23.84 -1.39
C PRO A 170 -20.96 -23.12 -1.24
N LEU A 171 -19.89 -23.58 -1.93
CA LEU A 171 -18.59 -22.92 -1.87
C LEU A 171 -18.63 -21.53 -2.52
N ALA A 172 -19.31 -21.39 -3.67
CA ALA A 172 -19.45 -20.10 -4.34
C ALA A 172 -20.22 -19.07 -3.51
N GLU A 173 -21.18 -19.52 -2.70
CA GLU A 173 -21.88 -18.66 -1.75
C GLU A 173 -20.98 -18.23 -0.59
N ILE A 174 -20.20 -19.15 -0.02
CA ILE A 174 -19.25 -18.85 1.05
C ILE A 174 -18.23 -17.80 0.58
N ASP A 175 -17.68 -17.97 -0.62
CA ASP A 175 -16.70 -17.04 -1.18
C ASP A 175 -17.31 -15.66 -1.41
N LEU A 176 -18.55 -15.60 -1.93
CA LEU A 176 -19.28 -14.34 -2.06
C LEU A 176 -19.47 -13.64 -0.70
N TRP A 177 -19.89 -14.39 0.33
CA TRP A 177 -20.12 -13.81 1.66
C TRP A 177 -18.82 -13.34 2.32
N ARG A 178 -17.71 -14.06 2.12
CA ARG A 178 -16.37 -13.62 2.53
C ARG A 178 -16.00 -12.31 1.85
N GLU A 179 -16.13 -12.24 0.54
CA GLU A 179 -15.81 -11.04 -0.24
C GLU A 179 -16.63 -9.82 0.22
N LYS A 180 -17.94 -10.00 0.43
CA LYS A 180 -18.81 -8.94 0.96
C LYS A 180 -18.37 -8.50 2.36
N SER A 181 -18.10 -9.47 3.25
CA SER A 181 -17.65 -9.21 4.61
C SER A 181 -16.34 -8.44 4.64
N ASP A 182 -15.34 -8.85 3.85
CA ASP A 182 -14.03 -8.21 3.80
C ASP A 182 -14.14 -6.77 3.28
N THR A 183 -14.94 -6.55 2.23
CA THR A 183 -15.16 -5.21 1.68
C THR A 183 -15.84 -4.28 2.70
N LEU A 184 -16.94 -4.74 3.31
CA LEU A 184 -17.71 -3.91 4.25
C LEU A 184 -16.96 -3.68 5.57
N SER A 185 -16.27 -4.70 6.10
CA SER A 185 -15.46 -4.55 7.31
C SER A 185 -14.30 -3.58 7.09
N ALA A 186 -13.60 -3.64 5.95
CA ALA A 186 -12.56 -2.67 5.62
C ALA A 186 -13.10 -1.24 5.50
N LEU A 187 -14.28 -1.06 4.89
CA LEU A 187 -14.93 0.26 4.83
C LEU A 187 -15.35 0.74 6.22
N THR A 188 -15.90 -0.15 7.06
CA THR A 188 -16.25 0.13 8.45
C THR A 188 -15.04 0.52 9.29
N GLU A 189 -13.88 -0.13 9.13
CA GLU A 189 -12.64 0.27 9.82
C GLU A 189 -12.17 1.66 9.38
N GLN A 190 -12.28 2.02 8.10
CA GLN A 190 -11.95 3.38 7.65
C GLN A 190 -12.82 4.44 8.32
N THR A 191 -14.08 4.14 8.65
CA THR A 191 -14.95 5.09 9.37
C THR A 191 -14.46 5.39 10.79
N LYS A 192 -13.65 4.50 11.38
CA LYS A 192 -13.10 4.64 12.74
C LYS A 192 -11.81 5.45 12.78
N LEU A 193 -11.25 5.82 11.63
CA LEU A 193 -10.02 6.62 11.58
C LEU A 193 -10.23 7.96 12.31
N PRO A 194 -9.22 8.44 13.06
CA PRO A 194 -9.33 9.64 13.88
C PRO A 194 -9.66 10.89 13.05
N GLU A 195 -9.15 10.96 11.82
CA GLU A 195 -9.47 12.04 10.88
C GLU A 195 -10.96 12.04 10.50
N VAL A 196 -11.53 10.86 10.22
CA VAL A 196 -12.95 10.72 9.88
C VAL A 196 -13.82 11.11 11.07
N GLN A 197 -13.49 10.63 12.27
CA GLN A 197 -14.20 11.01 13.50
C GLN A 197 -14.14 12.51 13.75
N LYS A 198 -12.97 13.12 13.58
CA LYS A 198 -12.80 14.57 13.75
C LYS A 198 -13.63 15.38 12.76
N VAL A 199 -13.75 14.94 11.50
CA VAL A 199 -14.64 15.58 10.52
C VAL A 199 -16.10 15.53 10.98
N LEU A 200 -16.55 14.37 11.46
CA LEU A 200 -17.92 14.19 11.95
C LEU A 200 -18.22 15.07 13.16
N GLU A 201 -17.28 15.15 14.11
CA GLU A 201 -17.40 16.02 15.30
C GLU A 201 -17.50 17.50 14.90
N VAL A 202 -16.68 17.97 13.96
CA VAL A 202 -16.73 19.36 13.47
C VAL A 202 -18.05 19.66 12.76
N LEU A 203 -18.55 18.73 11.94
CA LEU A 203 -19.84 18.90 11.25
C LEU A 203 -21.01 18.89 12.23
N GLN A 204 -20.94 18.07 13.29
CA GLN A 204 -21.93 18.05 14.35
C GLN A 204 -21.95 19.36 15.13
N GLU A 205 -20.77 19.87 15.53
CA GLU A 205 -20.62 21.13 16.26
C GLU A 205 -21.04 22.34 15.41
N ALA A 206 -20.79 22.29 14.10
CA ALA A 206 -21.24 23.32 13.16
C ALA A 206 -22.75 23.25 12.85
N GLU A 207 -23.49 22.32 13.46
CA GLU A 207 -24.90 22.03 13.18
C GLU A 207 -25.19 21.82 11.69
N SER A 208 -24.25 21.19 10.97
CA SER A 208 -24.39 20.99 9.53
C SER A 208 -25.51 20.01 9.21
N LYS A 209 -26.36 20.36 8.25
CA LYS A 209 -27.39 19.47 7.70
C LYS A 209 -26.81 18.18 7.09
N HIS A 210 -25.56 18.22 6.64
CA HIS A 210 -24.89 17.07 6.00
C HIS A 210 -24.40 16.03 7.02
N PHE A 211 -24.29 16.39 8.30
CA PHE A 211 -23.95 15.45 9.37
C PHE A 211 -24.99 14.32 9.48
N GLY A 212 -26.28 14.65 9.45
CA GLY A 212 -27.35 13.65 9.52
C GLY A 212 -27.32 12.68 8.34
N ASP A 213 -27.17 13.21 7.13
CA ASP A 213 -27.13 12.43 5.89
C ASP A 213 -25.98 11.42 5.85
N VAL A 214 -24.77 11.84 6.25
CA VAL A 214 -23.61 10.95 6.31
C VAL A 214 -23.73 9.94 7.45
N GLN A 215 -24.33 10.31 8.59
CA GLN A 215 -24.50 9.41 9.72
C GLN A 215 -25.45 8.24 9.42
N ILE A 216 -26.47 8.46 8.58
CA ILE A 216 -27.39 7.40 8.13
C ILE A 216 -26.60 6.31 7.41
N VAL A 217 -25.85 6.67 6.37
CA VAL A 217 -25.12 5.69 5.56
C VAL A 217 -23.97 5.03 6.32
N LEU A 218 -23.37 5.74 7.29
CA LEU A 218 -22.37 5.15 8.19
C LEU A 218 -22.99 4.13 9.15
N SER A 219 -24.26 4.31 9.51
CA SER A 219 -25.01 3.34 10.33
C SER A 219 -25.39 2.10 9.53
N ASP A 220 -25.69 2.26 8.24
CA ASP A 220 -25.98 1.12 7.33
C ASP A 220 -24.79 0.17 7.11
N LEU A 221 -23.57 0.60 7.47
CA LEU A 221 -22.35 -0.22 7.42
C LEU A 221 -22.15 -1.10 8.67
N ARG A 222 -22.93 -0.91 9.73
CA ARG A 222 -22.78 -1.60 11.03
C ARG A 222 -23.85 -2.66 11.23
#